data_AF-A0AAP7DFR8-F1
#
_entry.id   AF-A0AAP7DFR8-F1
#
_cell.length_a   1.000
_cell.length_b   1.000
_cell.length_c   1.000
_cell.angle_alpha   90.00
_cell.angle_beta   90.00
_cell.angle_gamma   90.00
#
_symmetry.space_group_name_H-M   'P 1'
#
loop_
_entity.id
_entity.type
_entity.pdbx_description
1 polymer ?
#
loop_
_entity_poly.entity_id
_entity_poly.type
_entity_poly.pdbx_seq_one_letter_code
_entity_poly.pdbx_strand_id
1 'polypeptide(L)' 'MDTNEVIDHCPVCDKEIFFGQVVWKVGTDLCCSVEHMLKRAKVVIVNSGQEGGASHAHT' A
#
# COMPACT_ATOMS: atom_id res chain seq x y z
N MET A 1 0.02 19.94 22.82
CA MET A 1 0.31 19.62 21.41
C MET A 1 -1.02 19.25 20.80
N ASP A 2 -1.52 20.09 19.89
CA ASP A 2 -2.80 19.88 19.23
C ASP A 2 -2.71 18.65 18.33
N THR A 3 -3.25 17.53 18.80
CA THR A 3 -3.31 16.25 18.07
C THR A 3 -4.35 16.25 16.94
N ASN A 4 -4.99 17.40 16.67
CA ASN A 4 -6.08 17.54 15.70
C ASN A 4 -5.64 18.27 14.41
N GLU A 5 -4.35 18.49 14.21
CA GLU A 5 -3.84 19.01 12.94
C GLU A 5 -3.91 17.91 11.87
N VAL A 6 -4.68 18.15 10.80
CA VAL A 6 -4.73 17.27 9.62
C VAL A 6 -3.49 17.51 8.77
N ILE A 7 -2.72 16.45 8.52
CA ILE A 7 -1.47 16.51 7.76
C ILE A 7 -1.58 15.89 6.36
N ASP A 8 -2.55 14.99 6.14
CA ASP A 8 -2.75 14.31 4.86
C ASP A 8 -4.13 13.60 4.82
N HIS A 9 -4.46 12.98 3.69
CA HIS A 9 -5.65 12.12 3.54
C HIS A 9 -5.25 10.74 3.02
N CYS A 10 -5.89 9.69 3.54
CA CYS A 10 -5.60 8.33 3.09
C CYS A 10 -6.09 8.12 1.65
N PRO A 11 -5.24 7.69 0.69
CA PRO A 11 -5.62 7.58 -0.72
C PRO A 11 -6.61 6.45 -1.04
N VAL A 12 -6.97 5.62 -0.04
CA VAL A 12 -7.87 4.46 -0.21
C VAL A 12 -9.28 4.75 0.30
N CYS A 13 -9.41 5.48 1.41
CA CYS A 13 -10.70 5.75 2.05
C CYS A 13 -10.98 7.24 2.28
N ASP A 14 -10.07 8.11 1.86
CA ASP A 14 -10.15 9.58 1.95
C ASP A 14 -10.29 10.13 3.38
N LYS A 15 -9.98 9.32 4.40
CA LYS A 15 -10.00 9.77 5.79
C LYS A 15 -8.80 10.66 6.09
N GLU A 16 -9.06 11.72 6.85
CA GLU A 16 -8.05 12.62 7.40
C GLU A 16 -7.02 11.84 8.23
N ILE A 17 -5.75 12.23 8.06
CA ILE A 17 -4.62 11.73 8.83
C ILE A 17 -4.14 12.87 9.71
N PHE A 18 -4.08 12.63 11.02
CA PHE A 18 -3.72 13.63 12.00
C PHE A 18 -2.25 13.52 12.43
N PHE A 19 -1.67 14.65 12.86
CA PHE A 19 -0.34 14.69 13.42
C PHE A 19 -0.22 13.78 14.65
N GLY A 20 0.79 12.89 14.65
CA GLY A 20 1.00 11.91 15.72
C GLY A 20 0.23 10.59 15.57
N GLN A 21 -0.64 10.46 14.55
CA GLN A 21 -1.30 9.21 14.23
C GLN A 21 -0.31 8.17 13.66
N VAL A 22 -0.44 6.91 14.07
CA VAL A 22 0.30 5.80 13.44
C VAL A 22 -0.23 5.59 12.02
N VAL A 23 0.66 5.69 11.03
CA VAL A 23 0.36 5.52 9.61
C VAL A 23 1.46 4.74 8.89
N TRP A 24 1.16 4.25 7.70
CA TRP A 24 2.10 3.53 6.85
C TRP A 24 2.37 4.31 5.56
N LYS A 25 3.66 4.55 5.26
CA LYS A 25 4.08 5.25 4.04
C LYS A 25 4.25 4.27 2.87
N VAL A 26 3.61 4.56 1.74
CA VAL A 26 3.76 3.82 0.48
C VAL A 26 4.10 4.80 -0.63
N GLY A 27 5.36 4.78 -1.09
CA GLY A 27 5.85 5.81 -2.01
C GLY A 27 5.75 7.19 -1.36
N THR A 28 4.94 8.07 -1.96
CA THR A 28 4.65 9.42 -1.45
C THR A 28 3.41 9.50 -0.56
N ASP A 29 2.58 8.46 -0.51
CA ASP A 29 1.28 8.51 0.15
C ASP A 29 1.33 7.97 1.59
N LEU A 30 0.45 8.47 2.46
CA LEU A 30 0.22 7.97 3.81
C LEU A 30 -1.08 7.16 3.90
N CYS A 31 -1.02 5.94 4.44
CA CYS A 31 -2.17 5.06 4.62
C CYS A 31 -2.53 4.92 6.11
N CYS A 32 -3.82 5.03 6.43
CA CYS A 32 -4.32 4.96 7.81
C CYS A 32 -4.44 3.52 8.37
N SER A 33 -4.18 2.49 7.57
CA SER A 33 -4.23 1.08 8.00
C SER A 33 -3.29 0.20 7.17
N VAL A 34 -2.90 -0.96 7.73
CA VAL A 34 -2.10 -1.97 7.02
C VAL A 34 -2.83 -2.49 5.78
N GLU A 35 -4.15 -2.68 5.86
CA GLU A 35 -4.95 -3.13 4.71
C GLU A 35 -4.89 -2.12 3.55
N HIS A 36 -5.02 -0.82 3.84
CA HIS A 36 -4.92 0.23 2.82
C HIS A 36 -3.51 0.35 2.26
N MET A 37 -2.49 0.17 3.11
CA MET A 37 -1.10 0.10 2.70
C MET A 37 -0.89 -1.05 1.70
N LEU A 38 -1.36 -2.26 2.00
CA LEU A 38 -1.22 -3.41 1.10
C LEU A 38 -1.94 -3.20 -0.23
N LYS A 39 -3.16 -2.64 -0.19
CA LYS A 39 -3.92 -2.25 -1.40
C LYS A 39 -3.15 -1.23 -2.24
N ARG A 40 -2.51 -0.24 -1.62
CA ARG A 40 -1.77 0.83 -2.30
C ARG A 40 -0.41 0.38 -2.81
N ALA A 41 0.29 -0.46 -2.06
CA ALA A 41 1.62 -0.96 -2.39
C ALA A 41 1.62 -1.91 -3.59
N LYS A 42 0.43 -2.31 -4.10
CA LYS A 42 0.26 -3.22 -5.24
C LYS A 42 1.16 -4.45 -5.09
N VAL A 43 1.28 -4.95 -3.85
CA VAL A 43 2.18 -6.06 -3.53
C VAL A 43 1.70 -7.27 -4.29
N VAL A 44 2.47 -7.65 -5.31
CA VAL A 44 2.25 -8.90 -6.04
C VAL A 44 2.89 -10.02 -5.24
N ILE A 45 2.08 -11.02 -4.89
CA ILE A 45 2.59 -12.25 -4.29
C ILE A 45 3.27 -13.02 -5.43
N VAL A 46 4.60 -13.09 -5.39
CA VAL A 46 5.38 -13.95 -6.27
C VAL A 46 5.77 -15.20 -5.48
N ASN A 47 5.65 -16.37 -6.11
CA ASN A 47 6.21 -17.59 -5.57
C ASN A 47 7.70 -17.64 -5.95
N SER A 48 8.59 -17.42 -4.99
CA SER A 48 10.03 -17.46 -5.22
C SER A 48 10.46 -18.88 -5.63
N GLY A 49 10.93 -19.03 -6.86
CA GLY A 49 11.49 -20.30 -7.38
C GLY A 49 10.68 -20.99 -8.48
N GLN A 50 9.55 -20.43 -8.94
CA GLN A 50 8.86 -20.92 -10.13
C GLN A 50 9.24 -20.07 -11.34
N GLU A 51 10.29 -20.46 -12.05
CA GLU A 51 10.61 -19.91 -13.37
C GLU A 51 9.41 -20.20 -14.29
N GLY A 52 8.83 -19.15 -14.89
CA GLY A 52 7.69 -19.30 -15.79
C GLY A 52 8.08 -20.17 -16.98
N GLY A 53 7.64 -21.43 -16.97
CA GLY A 53 7.74 -22.33 -18.10
C GLY A 53 6.89 -21.80 -19.26
N ALA A 54 7.48 -20.96 -20.10
CA ALA A 54 6.98 -20.73 -21.45
C ALA A 54 7.32 -21.96 -22.31
N SER A 55 6.60 -23.07 -22.09
CA SER A 55 6.46 -24.11 -23.10
C SER A 55 5.53 -23.60 -24.18
N HIS A 56 6.10 -22.81 -25.10
CA HIS A 56 5.53 -22.59 -26.42
C HIS A 56 5.72 -23.89 -27.21
N ALA A 57 4.83 -24.87 -27.02
CA ALA A 57 4.70 -26.00 -27.94
C ALA A 57 3.64 -25.60 -28.97
N HIS A 58 4.10 -24.97 -30.04
CA HIS A 58 3.33 -24.79 -31.26
C HIS A 58 3.14 -26.18 -31.89
N THR A 59 1.91 -26.45 -32.34
CA THR A 59 1.46 -27.54 -33.22
C THR A 59 2.49 -28.02 -34.23
#